data_AF-A0A818WQB4-F1
#
_entry.id   AF-A0A818WQB4-F1
#
_cell.length_a   1.000
_cell.length_b   1.000
_cell.length_c   1.000
_cell.angle_alpha   90.00
_cell.angle_beta   90.00
_cell.angle_gamma   90.00
#
_symmetry.space_group_name_H-M   'P 1'
#
loop_
_entity.id
_entity.type
_entity.pdbx_description
1 polymer ?
#
loop_
_entity_poly.entity_id
_entity_poly.type
_entity_poly.pdbx_seq_one_letter_code
_entity_poly.pdbx_strand_id
1 'polypeptide(L)'
;MANSYKSPPSLSEDICYESWKKEIQIWQAFTELSKKKQAPAIFLSMTGKSREAVLELEMTDLNCDTGVDKLLEKLDALYLEDKNKLPFLAYDAFEHFQRPLKML
;
A
#
# COMPACT_ATOMS: atom_id res chain seq x y z
N MET A 1 4.35 -10.56 -17.60
CA MET A 1 4.69 -9.27 -18.24
C MET A 1 6.09 -8.89 -17.75
N ALA A 2 7.03 -8.58 -18.63
CA ALA A 2 8.36 -8.17 -18.20
C ALA A 2 8.26 -6.85 -17.44
N ASN A 3 8.61 -6.82 -16.15
CA ASN A 3 8.75 -5.58 -15.41
C ASN A 3 9.90 -4.80 -16.05
N SER A 4 9.57 -3.83 -16.89
CA SER A 4 10.54 -2.85 -17.35
C SER A 4 11.05 -2.13 -16.10
N TYR A 5 12.37 -2.09 -15.90
CA TYR A 5 13.00 -1.40 -14.76
C TYR A 5 12.65 0.11 -14.69
N LYS A 6 12.04 0.65 -15.75
CA LYS A 6 11.52 2.02 -15.82
C LYS A 6 10.19 2.18 -15.07
N SER A 7 9.47 1.11 -14.79
CA SER A 7 8.20 1.13 -14.06
C SER A 7 8.44 0.94 -12.56
N PRO A 8 7.70 1.64 -11.70
CA PRO A 8 7.78 1.41 -10.27
C PRO A 8 7.28 0.00 -9.89
N PRO A 9 7.79 -0.58 -8.79
CA PRO A 9 7.27 -1.81 -8.22
C PRO A 9 5.77 -1.70 -7.92
N SER A 10 4.98 -2.67 -8.36
CA SER A 10 3.54 -2.72 -8.09
C SER A 10 3.27 -3.12 -6.64
N LEU A 11 2.27 -2.50 -6.02
CA LEU A 11 1.73 -2.94 -4.72
C LEU A 11 0.37 -3.62 -4.94
N SER A 12 0.28 -4.88 -4.53
CA SER A 12 -0.95 -5.68 -4.48
C SER A 12 -1.14 -6.26 -3.06
N GLU A 13 -2.29 -6.86 -2.81
CA GLU A 13 -2.67 -7.38 -1.48
C GLU A 13 -1.74 -8.49 -0.97
N ASP A 14 -1.12 -9.25 -1.87
CA ASP A 14 -0.20 -10.34 -1.52
C ASP A 14 1.23 -9.87 -1.17
N ILE A 15 1.54 -8.59 -1.37
CA ILE A 15 2.89 -8.06 -1.20
C ILE A 15 3.04 -7.45 0.20
N CYS A 16 4.13 -7.80 0.87
CA CYS A 16 4.50 -7.19 2.14
C CYS A 16 4.82 -5.70 1.95
N TYR A 17 4.00 -4.84 2.57
CA TYR A 17 4.12 -3.38 2.45
C TYR A 17 5.52 -2.86 2.83
N GLU A 18 6.12 -3.35 3.91
CA GLU A 18 7.46 -2.93 4.35
C GLU A 18 8.56 -3.30 3.34
N SER A 19 8.44 -4.46 2.70
CA SER A 19 9.37 -4.87 1.63
C SER A 19 9.18 -3.99 0.40
N TRP A 20 7.92 -3.74 0.00
CA TRP A 20 7.59 -2.87 -1.12
C TRP A 20 8.09 -1.44 -0.91
N LYS A 21 7.98 -0.89 0.31
CA LYS A 21 8.51 0.44 0.66
C LYS A 21 10.02 0.54 0.41
N LYS A 22 10.78 -0.52 0.71
CA LYS A 22 12.22 -0.60 0.39
C LYS A 22 12.47 -0.68 -1.12
N GLU A 23 11.66 -1.44 -1.85
CA GLU A 23 11.75 -1.51 -3.31
C GLU A 23 11.48 -0.14 -3.97
N ILE A 24 10.52 0.62 -3.44
CA ILE A 24 10.25 2.00 -3.89
C ILE A 24 11.46 2.90 -3.65
N GLN A 25 12.11 2.83 -2.48
CA GLN A 25 13.33 3.60 -2.22
C GLN A 25 14.46 3.26 -3.20
N ILE A 26 14.64 1.97 -3.52
CA ILE A 26 15.61 1.52 -4.53
C ILE A 26 15.24 2.07 -5.91
N TRP A 27 13.96 1.99 -6.28
CA TRP A 27 13.47 2.51 -7.55
C TRP A 27 13.65 4.03 -7.67
N GLN A 28 13.41 4.79 -6.60
CA GLN A 28 13.64 6.25 -6.56
C GLN A 28 15.11 6.62 -6.77
N ALA A 29 16.05 5.78 -6.33
CA ALA A 29 17.49 5.99 -6.56
C ALA A 29 17.92 5.68 -8.00
N PHE A 30 17.15 4.84 -8.71
CA PHE A 30 17.45 4.42 -10.08
C PHE A 30 16.69 5.21 -11.15
N THR A 31 15.50 5.71 -10.83
CA THR A 31 14.60 6.34 -11.80
C THR A 31 15.09 7.70 -12.28
N GLU A 32 14.87 7.98 -13.56
CA GLU A 32 15.12 9.29 -14.18
C GLU A 32 13.91 10.23 -14.05
N LEU A 33 12.81 9.75 -13.45
CA LEU A 33 11.62 10.57 -13.24
C LEU A 33 11.90 11.68 -12.23
N SER A 34 11.52 12.91 -12.58
CA SER A 34 11.52 14.03 -11.64
C SER A 34 10.64 13.72 -10.43
N LYS A 35 10.99 14.26 -9.25
CA LYS A 35 10.30 13.97 -7.99
C LYS A 35 8.77 14.11 -8.08
N LYS A 36 8.29 15.17 -8.72
CA LYS A 36 6.85 15.43 -8.96
C LYS A 36 6.11 14.34 -9.76
N LYS A 37 6.83 13.58 -10.59
CA LYS A 37 6.26 12.51 -11.43
C LYS A 37 6.33 11.14 -10.77
N GLN A 38 7.09 11.00 -9.67
CA GLN A 38 7.30 9.70 -9.03
C GLN A 38 6.03 9.20 -8.34
N ALA A 39 5.36 10.02 -7.53
CA ALA A 39 4.15 9.60 -6.82
C ALA A 39 3.00 9.20 -7.77
N PRO A 40 2.70 9.96 -8.84
CA PRO A 40 1.72 9.54 -9.84
C PRO A 40 2.10 8.23 -10.55
N ALA A 41 3.39 8.04 -10.86
CA ALA A 41 3.86 6.79 -11.47
C ALA A 41 3.67 5.60 -10.52
N ILE A 42 4.00 5.77 -9.24
CA ILE A 42 3.80 4.74 -8.20
C ILE A 42 2.31 4.44 -8.08
N PHE A 43 1.45 5.45 -7.93
CA PHE A 43 0.00 5.29 -7.86
C PHE A 43 -0.57 4.44 -9.02
N LEU A 44 -0.11 4.68 -10.26
CA LEU A 44 -0.56 3.92 -11.42
C LEU A 44 -0.12 2.45 -11.44
N SER A 45 0.87 2.07 -10.62
CA SER A 45 1.32 0.69 -10.46
C SER A 45 0.62 -0.07 -9.32
N MET A 46 -0.17 0.62 -8.50
CA MET A 46 -0.86 0.05 -7.35
C MET A 46 -2.20 -0.56 -7.75
N THR A 47 -2.67 -1.55 -6.99
CA THR A 47 -4.01 -2.15 -7.13
C THR A 47 -4.67 -2.33 -5.76
N GLY A 48 -5.95 -2.69 -5.74
CA GLY A 48 -6.72 -3.00 -4.53
C GLY A 48 -6.85 -1.84 -3.54
N LYS A 49 -6.98 -2.18 -2.25
CA LYS A 49 -7.24 -1.24 -1.15
C LYS A 49 -6.22 -0.11 -1.05
N SER A 50 -4.94 -0.40 -1.30
CA SER A 50 -3.86 0.60 -1.24
C SER A 50 -4.02 1.67 -2.32
N ARG A 51 -4.47 1.28 -3.52
CA ARG A 51 -4.79 2.22 -4.60
C ARG A 51 -5.98 3.10 -4.23
N GLU A 52 -7.03 2.50 -3.66
CA GLU A 52 -8.23 3.23 -3.23
C GLU A 52 -7.91 4.26 -2.16
N ALA A 53 -7.09 3.91 -1.17
CA ALA A 53 -6.66 4.84 -0.12
C ALA A 53 -5.85 6.02 -0.66
N VAL A 54 -4.96 5.80 -1.64
CA VAL A 54 -4.16 6.88 -2.24
C VAL A 54 -5.00 7.75 -3.20
N LEU A 55 -6.07 7.20 -3.78
CA LEU A 55 -6.99 7.96 -4.64
C LEU A 55 -7.72 9.09 -3.89
N GLU A 56 -7.79 9.02 -2.55
CA GLU A 56 -8.33 10.08 -1.71
C GLU A 56 -7.43 11.33 -1.63
N LEU A 57 -6.15 11.22 -2.02
CA LEU A 57 -5.25 12.37 -2.08
C LEU A 57 -5.50 13.18 -3.35
N GLU A 58 -5.38 14.50 -3.25
CA GLU A 58 -5.49 15.39 -4.40
C GLU A 58 -4.32 15.19 -5.37
N MET A 59 -4.58 15.38 -6.66
CA MET A 59 -3.53 15.26 -7.68
C MET A 59 -2.37 16.24 -7.44
N THR A 60 -2.65 17.41 -6.85
CA THR A 60 -1.64 18.41 -6.46
C THR A 60 -0.73 17.92 -5.34
N ASP A 61 -1.24 17.07 -4.45
CA ASP A 61 -0.47 16.44 -3.40
C ASP A 61 0.45 15.34 -3.94
N LEU A 62 0.00 14.61 -4.96
CA LEU A 62 0.83 13.60 -5.63
C LEU A 62 1.85 14.24 -6.58
N ASN A 63 1.49 15.31 -7.30
CA ASN A 63 2.33 15.97 -8.30
C ASN A 63 3.23 17.06 -7.70
N CYS A 64 3.97 16.72 -6.64
CA CYS A 64 4.90 17.63 -5.99
C CYS A 64 6.18 16.91 -5.55
N ASP A 65 7.21 17.67 -5.14
CA ASP A 65 8.52 17.09 -4.82
C ASP A 65 8.50 16.19 -3.58
N THR A 66 7.49 16.35 -2.72
CA THR A 66 7.21 15.53 -1.53
C THR A 66 6.04 14.56 -1.77
N GLY A 67 5.61 14.36 -3.02
CA GLY A 67 4.41 13.58 -3.32
C GLY A 67 4.54 12.11 -2.91
N VAL A 68 5.75 11.54 -3.01
CA VAL A 68 6.00 10.17 -2.56
C VAL A 68 5.90 10.08 -1.04
N ASP A 69 6.38 11.09 -0.30
CA ASP A 69 6.28 11.11 1.16
C ASP A 69 4.83 11.13 1.63
N LYS A 70 3.99 11.97 1.00
CA LYS A 70 2.54 12.03 1.28
C LYS A 70 1.82 10.73 0.95
N LEU A 71 2.19 10.11 -0.17
CA LEU A 71 1.66 8.80 -0.56
C LEU A 71 2.02 7.73 0.48
N LEU A 72 3.28 7.70 0.92
CA LEU A 72 3.74 6.75 1.94
C LEU A 72 3.10 7.02 3.31
N GLU A 73 2.88 8.27 3.69
CA GLU A 73 2.18 8.62 4.93
C GLU A 73 0.74 8.09 4.94
N LYS A 74 0.01 8.25 3.82
CA LYS A 74 -1.35 7.72 3.68
C LYS A 74 -1.38 6.18 3.78
N LEU A 75 -0.40 5.51 3.18
CA LEU A 75 -0.28 4.05 3.25
C LEU A 75 0.18 3.57 4.63
N ASP A 76 1.10 4.27 5.29
CA ASP A 76 1.54 3.97 6.65
C ASP A 76 0.33 4.00 7.61
N ALA A 77 -0.56 4.99 7.47
CA ALA A 77 -1.81 5.03 8.23
C ALA A 77 -2.71 3.82 7.96
N LEU A 78 -2.92 3.47 6.68
CA LEU A 78 -3.73 2.33 6.25
C LEU A 78 -3.25 1.00 6.86
N TYR A 79 -1.96 0.70 6.72
CA TYR A 79 -1.38 -0.57 7.17
C TYR A 79 -1.15 -0.60 8.70
N LEU A 80 -0.96 0.55 9.36
CA LEU A 80 -0.96 0.64 10.81
C LEU A 80 -2.35 0.35 11.40
N GLU A 81 -3.41 0.90 10.80
CA GLU A 81 -4.79 0.58 11.19
C GLU A 81 -5.11 -0.91 11.03
N ASP A 82 -4.72 -1.52 9.91
CA ASP A 82 -4.95 -2.95 9.69
C ASP A 82 -4.21 -3.81 10.71
N LYS A 83 -2.95 -3.47 11.02
CA LYS A 83 -2.17 -4.17 12.05
C LYS A 83 -2.82 -4.11 13.43
N ASN A 84 -3.48 -3.00 13.77
CA ASN A 84 -4.16 -2.83 15.05
C ASN A 84 -5.55 -3.51 15.08
N LYS A 85 -6.25 -3.57 13.95
CA LYS A 85 -7.57 -4.19 13.84
C LYS A 85 -7.50 -5.72 13.83
N LEU A 86 -6.48 -6.31 13.20
CA LEU A 86 -6.36 -7.76 13.05
C LEU A 86 -6.39 -8.54 14.39
N PRO A 87 -5.62 -8.16 15.44
CA PRO A 87 -5.69 -8.85 16.73
C PRO A 87 -7.05 -8.73 17.40
N PHE A 88 -7.68 -7.55 17.33
CA PHE A 88 -9.01 -7.34 17.89
C PHE A 88 -10.05 -8.21 17.18
N LEU A 89 -10.07 -8.22 15.85
CA LEU A 89 -11.00 -9.03 15.06
C LEU A 89 -10.80 -10.53 15.30
N ALA A 90 -9.55 -10.98 15.43
CA ALA A 90 -9.26 -12.38 15.76
C ALA A 90 -9.76 -12.74 17.16
N TYR A 91 -9.60 -11.85 18.14
CA TYR A 91 -10.10 -12.03 19.49
C TYR A 91 -11.63 -12.01 19.55
N ASP A 92 -12.27 -11.04 18.90
CA ASP A 92 -13.73 -10.91 18.81
C ASP A 92 -14.36 -12.15 18.15
N ALA A 93 -13.77 -12.64 17.06
CA ALA A 93 -14.19 -13.88 16.40
C ALA A 93 -14.05 -15.10 17.32
N PHE A 94 -13.02 -15.13 18.18
CA PHE A 94 -12.82 -16.18 19.17
C PHE A 94 -13.85 -16.11 20.31
N GLU A 95 -14.10 -14.93 20.90
CA GLU A 95 -15.12 -14.77 21.95
C GLU A 95 -16.52 -15.12 21.46
N HIS A 96 -16.86 -14.74 20.24
CA HIS A 96 -18.15 -15.01 19.63
C HIS A 96 -18.24 -16.40 18.97
N PHE A 97 -17.16 -17.18 19.00
CA PHE A 97 -17.17 -18.54 18.44
C PHE A 97 -18.12 -19.43 19.23
N GLN A 98 -19.19 -19.87 18.57
CA GLN A 98 -20.11 -20.88 19.10
C GLN A 98 -19.77 -22.23 18.50
N ARG A 99 -19.71 -23.27 19.34
CA ARG A 99 -19.46 -24.65 18.88
C ARG A 99 -20.55 -25.03 17.87
N PRO A 100 -20.19 -25.40 16.63
CA PRO A 100 -21.19 -25.76 15.63
C PRO A 100 -21.99 -26.99 16.07
N LEU A 101 -23.32 -26.93 15.92
CA LEU A 101 -24.28 -27.96 16.34
C LEU A 101 -24.14 -29.30 15.60
N LYS A 102 -23.40 -29.34 14.50
CA LYS A 102 -23.05 -30.57 13.77
C LYS A 102 -21.57 -30.53 13.44
N MET A 103 -20.79 -31.39 14.10
CA MET A 103 -19.51 -31.82 13.56
C MET A 103 -19.84 -32.93 12.56
N LEU A 104 -19.62 -32.66 11.26
CA LEU A 104 -19.62 -33.65 10.19
C LEU A 104 -18.17 -34.00 9.85
#